data_AF-R6Q999-F1
#
_entry.id   AF-R6Q999-F1
#
_cell.length_a   1.000
_cell.length_b   1.000
_cell.length_c   1.000
_cell.angle_alpha   90.00
_cell.angle_beta   90.00
_cell.angle_gamma   90.00
#
_symmetry.space_group_name_H-M   'P 1'
#
loop_
_entity.id
_entity.type
_entity.pdbx_description
1 polymer ?
#
loop_
_entity_poly.entity_id
_entity_poly.type
_entity_poly.pdbx_seq_one_letter_code
_entity_poly.pdbx_strand_id
1 'polypeptide(L)' 'MNAVIYARYSSDNQREESIEAVVHAELERYILQTRNVLIQNKEFLEKTAEALAEKKTFLYSDIQSIKNSVTITKCVA' A
#
# COMPACT_ATOMS: atom_id res chain seq x y z
N MET A 1 -2.45 45.43 -13.63
CA MET A 1 -2.86 44.63 -12.46
C MET A 1 -3.18 43.17 -12.78
N ASN A 2 -3.62 42.81 -14.01
CA ASN A 2 -4.00 41.42 -14.35
C ASN A 2 -2.84 40.43 -14.56
N ALA A 3 -1.74 40.81 -15.22
CA ALA A 3 -0.68 39.86 -15.58
C ALA A 3 0.00 39.17 -14.38
N VAL A 4 0.15 39.89 -13.26
CA VAL A 4 0.74 39.36 -12.02
C VAL A 4 -0.18 38.34 -11.36
N ILE A 5 -1.50 38.57 -11.41
CA ILE A 5 -2.50 37.66 -10.88
C ILE A 5 -2.52 36.36 -11.70
N TYR A 6 -2.53 36.44 -13.03
CA TYR A 6 -2.47 35.25 -13.90
C TYR A 6 -1.21 34.41 -13.69
N ALA A 7 -0.04 35.06 -13.56
CA ALA A 7 1.21 34.36 -13.29
C ALA A 7 1.17 33.61 -11.94
N ARG A 8 0.58 34.23 -10.91
CA ARG A 8 0.38 33.61 -9.59
C ARG A 8 -0.49 32.35 -9.69
N TYR A 9 -1.67 32.47 -10.30
CA TYR A 9 -2.59 31.34 -10.50
C TYR A 9 -1.94 30.20 -11.30
N SER A 10 -1.22 30.52 -12.38
CA SER A 10 -0.53 29.51 -13.18
C SER A 10 0.57 28.79 -12.39
N SER A 11 1.30 29.51 -11.51
CA SER A 11 2.34 28.90 -10.68
C SER A 11 1.77 28.03 -9.55
N ASP A 12 0.64 28.42 -8.98
CA ASP A 12 -0.03 27.64 -7.94
C ASP A 12 -0.62 26.35 -8.53
N ASN A 13 -1.22 26.41 -9.72
CA ASN A 13 -1.72 25.22 -10.44
C ASN A 13 -0.59 24.25 -10.80
N GLN A 14 0.56 24.74 -11.29
CA GLN A 14 1.74 23.89 -11.56
C GLN A 14 2.30 23.24 -10.29
N ARG A 15 2.24 23.94 -9.16
CA ARG A 15 2.67 23.41 -7.87
C ARG A 15 1.73 22.30 -7.38
N GLU A 16 0.43 22.48 -7.55
CA GLU A 16 -0.58 21.46 -7.22
C GLU A 16 -0.38 20.20 -8.08
N GLU A 17 -0.24 20.35 -9.39
CA GLU A 17 0.04 19.25 -10.33
C GLU A 17 1.34 18.51 -9.96
N SER A 18 2.38 19.25 -9.58
CA SER A 18 3.65 18.64 -9.15
C SER A 18 3.50 17.85 -7.85
N ILE A 19 2.71 18.34 -6.89
CA ILE A 19 2.46 17.63 -5.64
C ILE A 19 1.65 16.36 -5.92
N GLU A 20 0.61 16.46 -6.75
CA GLU A 20 -0.21 15.32 -7.14
C GLU A 20 0.62 14.23 -7.83
N ALA A 21 1.49 14.61 -8.77
CA ALA A 21 2.38 13.68 -9.45
C ALA A 21 3.33 12.95 -8.49
N VAL A 22 3.89 13.66 -7.51
CA VAL A 22 4.77 13.06 -6.48
C VAL A 22 3.98 12.11 -5.58
N VAL A 23 2.80 12.51 -5.13
CA VAL A 23 1.92 11.65 -4.31
C VAL A 23 1.53 10.39 -5.08
N HIS A 24 1.18 10.54 -6.37
CA HIS A 24 0.81 9.41 -7.22
C HIS A 24 1.97 8.41 -7.37
N ALA A 25 3.17 8.90 -7.71
CA ALA A 25 4.35 8.05 -7.85
C ALA A 25 4.69 7.31 -6.54
N GLU A 26 4.54 7.96 -5.39
CA GLU A 26 4.78 7.35 -4.09
C GLU A 26 3.73 6.28 -3.74
N LEU A 27 2.46 6.52 -4.06
CA LEU A 27 1.39 5.52 -3.91
C LEU A 27 1.63 4.30 -4.80
N GLU A 28 1.99 4.50 -6.06
CA GLU A 28 2.33 3.40 -6.99
C GLU A 28 3.51 2.58 -6.45
N ARG A 29 4.55 3.24 -5.94
CA ARG A 29 5.69 2.57 -5.32
C ARG A 29 5.26 1.65 -4.17
N TYR A 30 4.44 2.14 -3.25
CA TYR A 30 3.96 1.33 -2.12
C TYR A 30 3.00 0.22 -2.56
N ILE A 31 2.18 0.44 -3.58
CA ILE A 31 1.32 -0.62 -4.16
C ILE A 31 2.19 -1.75 -4.71
N LEU A 32 3.25 -1.44 -5.46
CA LEU A 32 4.16 -2.44 -6.02
C LEU A 32 4.93 -3.19 -4.94
N GLN A 33 5.49 -2.49 -3.96
CA GLN A 33 6.18 -3.09 -2.82
C GLN A 33 5.24 -4.03 -2.04
N THR A 34 4.02 -3.57 -1.74
CA THR A 34 3.02 -4.38 -1.02
C THR A 34 2.61 -5.62 -1.82
N ARG A 35 2.37 -5.48 -3.13
CA ARG A 35 2.07 -6.62 -4.02
C ARG A 35 3.18 -7.66 -3.99
N ASN A 36 4.45 -7.23 -4.05
CA ASN A 36 5.58 -8.15 -3.96
C ASN A 36 5.59 -8.90 -2.62
N VAL A 37 5.36 -8.20 -1.50
CA VAL A 37 5.25 -8.81 -0.16
C VAL A 37 4.16 -9.87 -0.12
N LEU A 38 2.97 -9.56 -0.66
CA LEU A 38 1.83 -10.47 -0.68
C LEU A 38 2.08 -11.68 -1.58
N ILE A 39 2.67 -11.50 -2.77
CA ILE A 39 2.98 -12.59 -3.71
C ILE A 39 4.03 -13.54 -3.11
N GLN A 40 5.09 -13.01 -2.51
CA GLN A 40 6.14 -13.82 -1.89
C GLN A 40 5.65 -14.59 -0.65
N ASN A 41 4.55 -14.15 -0.04
CA ASN A 41 3.94 -14.76 1.15
C ASN A 41 2.50 -15.23 0.86
N LYS A 42 2.23 -15.65 -0.39
CA LYS A 42 0.89 -15.99 -0.87
C LYS A 42 0.22 -17.08 -0.02
N GLU A 43 0.95 -18.12 0.37
CA GLU A 43 0.41 -19.21 1.18
C GLU A 43 -0.11 -18.71 2.54
N PHE A 44 0.62 -17.79 3.19
CA PHE A 44 0.18 -17.18 4.44
C PHE A 44 -1.10 -16.36 4.23
N LEU A 45 -1.16 -15.56 3.15
CA LEU A 45 -2.32 -14.75 2.80
C LEU A 45 -3.57 -15.61 2.58
N GLU A 46 -3.45 -16.66 1.76
CA GLU A 46 -4.57 -17.54 1.42
C GLU A 46 -5.10 -18.29 2.64
N LYS A 47 -4.23 -18.93 3.43
CA LYS A 47 -4.64 -19.61 4.68
C LYS A 47 -5.28 -18.66 5.68
N THR A 48 -4.74 -17.44 5.81
CA THR A 48 -5.31 -16.40 6.67
C THR A 48 -6.69 -15.99 6.19
N ALA A 49 -6.88 -15.79 4.89
CA ALA A 49 -8.17 -15.41 4.31
C ALA A 49 -9.23 -16.51 4.47
N GLU A 50 -8.87 -17.77 4.19
CA GLU A 50 -9.77 -18.93 4.36
C GLU A 50 -10.21 -19.09 5.81
N ALA A 51 -9.23 -19.12 6.74
CA ALA A 51 -9.54 -19.25 8.16
C ALA A 51 -10.36 -18.05 8.69
N LEU A 52 -10.17 -16.84 8.16
CA LEU A 52 -10.96 -15.67 8.55
C LEU A 52 -12.37 -15.74 7.98
N ALA A 53 -12.53 -16.24 6.75
CA ALA A 53 -13.84 -16.43 6.13
C ALA A 53 -14.71 -17.41 6.95
N GLU A 54 -14.10 -18.43 7.56
CA GLU A 54 -14.77 -19.38 8.45
C GLU A 54 -15.01 -18.80 9.84
N LYS A 55 -13.95 -18.33 10.51
CA LYS A 55 -13.98 -17.90 11.92
C LYS A 55 -14.60 -16.51 12.13
N LYS A 56 -14.69 -15.70 11.06
CA LYS A 56 -15.18 -14.31 11.01
C LYS A 56 -14.34 -13.27 11.75
N THR A 57 -13.57 -13.69 12.74
CA THR A 57 -12.70 -12.81 13.54
C THR A 57 -11.48 -13.60 14.03
N PHE A 58 -10.38 -12.89 14.22
CA PHE A 58 -9.15 -13.46 14.75
C PHE A 58 -8.74 -12.80 16.07
N LEU A 59 -8.25 -13.65 16.96
CA LEU A 59 -7.32 -13.27 18.01
C LEU A 59 -5.90 -13.27 17.44
N TYR A 60 -4.99 -12.60 18.13
CA TYR A 60 -3.57 -12.60 17.77
C TYR A 60 -2.99 -14.03 17.68
N SER A 61 -3.39 -14.91 18.60
CA SER A 61 -2.94 -16.31 18.63
C SER A 61 -3.33 -17.09 17.38
N ASP A 62 -4.46 -16.76 16.74
CA ASP A 62 -4.88 -17.41 15.49
C ASP A 62 -3.91 -17.04 14.37
N ILE A 63 -3.65 -15.73 14.22
CA ILE A 63 -2.72 -15.20 13.21
C ILE A 63 -1.32 -15.77 13.44
N GLN A 64 -0.87 -15.81 14.69
CA GLN A 64 0.44 -16.36 15.05
C GLN A 64 0.54 -17.86 14.73
N SER A 65 -0.52 -18.62 14.97
CA SER A 65 -0.56 -20.06 14.66
C SER A 65 -0.46 -20.30 13.15
N ILE A 66 -1.21 -19.54 12.34
CA ILE A 66 -1.12 -19.62 10.87
C ILE A 66 0.27 -19.21 10.41
N LYS A 67 0.83 -18.13 10.94
CA LYS A 67 2.19 -17.65 10.61
C LYS A 67 3.25 -18.72 10.87
N ASN A 68 3.14 -19.43 11.99
CA ASN A 68 4.08 -20.50 12.36
C ASN A 68 3.87 -21.79 11.56
N SER A 69 2.73 -21.93 10.88
CA SER A 69 2.40 -23.10 10.05
C SER A 69 2.92 -23.02 8.60
N VAL A 70 3.51 -21.88 8.22
CA VAL A 70 4.02 -21.62 6.86
C VAL A 70 5.40 -20.97 6.92
N THR A 71 6.11 -21.00 5.80
CA THR A 71 7.36 -20.26 5.66
C THR A 71 7.06 -18.82 5.26
N ILE A 72 7.52 -17.86 6.05
CA ILE A 72 7.43 -16.43 5.73
C ILE A 72 8.74 -15.95 5.14
N THR A 73 8.68 -15.41 3.93
CA THR A 73 9.82 -14.76 3.28
C THR A 73 9.88 -13.31 3.74
N LYS A 74 11.00 -12.93 4.35
CA LYS A 74 11.27 -11.53 4.68
C LYS A 74 11.56 -10.75 3.41
N CYS A 75 10.64 -9.88 3.02
CA CYS A 75 10.84 -8.94 1.93
C CYS A 75 11.59 -7.71 2.44
N VAL A 76 12.60 -7.26 1.71
CA VAL A 76 13.23 -5.95 1.93
C VAL A 76 12.63 -5.02 0.87
N ALA A 77 12.11 -3.87 1.32
CA ALA A 77 11.53 -2.84 0.46
C ALA A 77 12.62 -1.94 -0.13
#